data_AF-A0A0Q5ZY35-F1
#
_entry.id   AF-A0A0Q5ZY35-F1
#
_cell.length_a   1.000
_cell.length_b   1.000
_cell.length_c   1.000
_cell.angle_alpha   90.00
_cell.angle_beta   90.00
_cell.angle_gamma   90.00
#
_symmetry.space_group_name_H-M   'P 1'
#
loop_
_entity.id
_entity.type
_entity.pdbx_description
1 polymer ?
#
loop_
_entity_poly.entity_id
_entity_poly.type
_entity_poly.pdbx_seq_one_letter_code
_entity_poly.pdbx_strand_id
1 'polypeptide(L)'
;MKKNMKKIIYLLSIVGYFAILNAQTGNVGINTQTPTNTLTVNGNQSIGAGYTGIAAPTNGMIIQGRTAIGTSTPFFGSLLELNSTGKGLRLPQVFLSGTLFWAPLDGTFNSPAAHGMTVYNTNPDLTSGSTAYPAKGVGEYYWDGTGWVSKNSTIGAQNAEAYFSVTRTTYQAIPDGVSTGTWTKLDFTTKTFGKTANDFDLATDSFTISPNGVGLYQINASYITELLPSTSQSGRIGIFVNGTLKRTLAAGSTAGTPIEAEGTAAIYFSPGDIVDFRYIGIANQTVMPTIDFYQISR
;
A
#
# COMPACT_ATOMS: atom_id res chain seq x y z
N MET A 1 -55.21 -8.36 -67.74
CA MET A 1 -54.56 -7.56 -66.67
C MET A 1 -54.22 -8.34 -65.39
N LYS A 2 -55.11 -9.14 -64.78
CA LYS A 2 -54.85 -9.85 -63.50
C LYS A 2 -53.63 -10.81 -63.45
N LYS A 3 -53.26 -11.46 -64.57
CA LYS A 3 -52.13 -12.43 -64.63
C LYS A 3 -50.75 -11.76 -64.56
N ASN A 4 -50.63 -10.53 -65.04
CA ASN A 4 -49.37 -9.78 -65.04
C ASN A 4 -49.12 -9.08 -63.70
N MET A 5 -50.18 -8.72 -62.99
CA MET A 5 -50.12 -8.13 -61.65
C MET A 5 -49.59 -9.12 -60.60
N LYS A 6 -49.96 -10.41 -60.70
CA LYS A 6 -49.40 -11.46 -59.82
C LYS A 6 -47.89 -11.65 -60.03
N LYS A 7 -47.41 -11.68 -61.29
CA LYS A 7 -45.98 -11.77 -61.59
C LYS A 7 -45.19 -10.57 -61.05
N ILE A 8 -45.75 -9.36 -61.15
CA ILE A 8 -45.14 -8.13 -60.61
C ILE A 8 -45.10 -8.16 -59.07
N ILE A 9 -46.14 -8.66 -58.40
CA ILE A 9 -46.15 -8.81 -56.93
C ILE A 9 -45.13 -9.87 -56.48
N TYR A 10 -45.02 -11.01 -57.17
CA TYR A 10 -43.98 -12.01 -56.88
C TYR A 10 -42.57 -11.47 -57.13
N LEU A 11 -42.36 -10.69 -58.19
CA LEU A 11 -41.08 -10.07 -58.51
C LEU A 11 -40.71 -8.97 -57.52
N LEU A 12 -41.67 -8.14 -57.07
CA LEU A 12 -41.44 -7.18 -55.97
C LEU A 12 -41.16 -7.89 -54.65
N SER A 13 -41.82 -9.02 -54.36
CA SER A 13 -41.53 -9.80 -53.15
C SER A 13 -40.16 -10.48 -53.20
N ILE A 14 -39.67 -10.87 -54.38
CA ILE A 14 -38.34 -11.48 -54.56
C ILE A 14 -37.24 -10.41 -54.49
N VAL A 15 -37.46 -9.22 -55.06
CA VAL A 15 -36.52 -8.08 -54.96
C VAL A 15 -36.49 -7.48 -53.55
N GLY A 16 -37.63 -7.47 -52.83
CA GLY A 16 -37.68 -7.11 -51.41
C GLY A 16 -37.00 -8.12 -50.48
N TYR A 17 -36.83 -9.38 -50.91
CA TYR A 17 -36.17 -10.44 -50.13
C TYR A 17 -34.70 -10.63 -50.50
N PHE A 18 -34.21 -10.04 -51.60
CA PHE A 18 -32.82 -10.20 -52.09
C PHE A 18 -31.84 -9.10 -51.65
N ALA A 19 -32.23 -8.23 -50.72
CA ALA A 19 -31.39 -7.14 -50.22
C ALA A 19 -30.95 -7.30 -48.76
N ILE A 20 -30.51 -8.49 -48.33
CA ILE A 20 -29.73 -8.62 -47.08
C ILE A 20 -28.63 -9.69 -47.24
N LEU A 21 -27.79 -9.54 -48.27
CA LEU A 21 -26.49 -10.22 -48.36
C LEU A 21 -25.38 -9.23 -48.77
N ASN A 22 -25.57 -7.95 -48.49
CA ASN A 22 -24.45 -7.01 -48.54
C ASN A 22 -23.70 -7.17 -47.22
N ALA A 23 -22.45 -7.61 -47.28
CA ALA A 23 -21.52 -7.36 -46.19
C ALA A 23 -21.55 -5.84 -45.95
N GLN A 24 -22.13 -5.40 -44.82
CA GLN A 24 -22.14 -3.99 -44.47
C GLN A 24 -20.70 -3.59 -44.17
N THR A 25 -20.01 -3.02 -45.17
CA THR A 25 -18.62 -2.57 -45.07
C THR A 25 -18.49 -1.23 -44.34
N GLY A 26 -19.61 -0.56 -44.06
CA GLY A 26 -19.69 0.69 -43.31
C GLY A 26 -20.15 0.49 -41.87
N ASN A 27 -20.22 1.60 -41.12
CA ASN A 27 -20.70 1.61 -39.76
C ASN A 27 -22.16 1.14 -39.65
N VAL A 28 -22.47 0.36 -38.62
CA VAL A 28 -23.82 -0.09 -38.27
C VAL A 28 -24.41 0.88 -37.23
N GLY A 29 -25.54 1.50 -37.56
CA GLY A 29 -26.32 2.33 -36.63
C GLY A 29 -27.62 1.65 -36.25
N ILE A 30 -27.86 1.46 -34.95
CA ILE A 30 -29.18 1.07 -34.43
C ILE A 30 -29.78 2.29 -33.74
N ASN A 31 -30.95 2.71 -34.21
CA ASN A 31 -31.66 3.91 -33.74
C ASN A 31 -30.82 5.20 -33.86
N THR A 32 -29.90 5.23 -34.82
CA THR A 32 -29.12 6.41 -35.22
C THR A 32 -28.83 6.33 -36.72
N GLN A 33 -29.03 7.45 -37.42
CA GLN A 33 -28.79 7.53 -38.86
C GLN A 33 -27.33 7.88 -39.19
N THR A 34 -26.56 8.33 -38.21
CA THR A 34 -25.18 8.80 -38.38
C THR A 34 -24.25 8.13 -37.35
N PRO A 35 -24.02 6.81 -37.47
CA PRO A 35 -23.13 6.09 -36.56
C PRO A 35 -21.67 6.54 -36.71
N THR A 36 -21.08 7.05 -35.63
CA THR A 36 -19.67 7.48 -35.60
C THR A 36 -18.71 6.30 -35.51
N ASN A 37 -19.10 5.25 -34.78
CA ASN A 37 -18.30 4.04 -34.59
C ASN A 37 -18.80 2.91 -35.50
N THR A 38 -17.95 1.91 -35.75
CA THR A 38 -18.30 0.70 -36.53
C THR A 38 -19.61 0.06 -36.08
N LEU A 39 -19.91 0.11 -34.78
CA LEU A 39 -21.23 -0.14 -34.24
C LEU A 39 -21.62 1.01 -33.31
N THR A 40 -22.74 1.67 -33.59
CA THR A 40 -23.36 2.65 -32.70
C THR A 40 -24.79 2.22 -32.40
N VAL A 41 -25.11 2.05 -31.12
CA VAL A 41 -26.48 1.73 -30.67
C VAL A 41 -26.96 2.86 -29.77
N ASN A 42 -27.99 3.58 -30.21
CA ASN A 42 -28.61 4.65 -29.44
C ASN A 42 -29.85 4.11 -28.71
N GLY A 43 -29.69 3.76 -27.44
CA GLY A 43 -30.74 3.14 -26.62
C GLY A 43 -30.17 2.06 -25.71
N ASN A 44 -31.02 1.12 -25.31
CA ASN A 44 -30.67 0.04 -24.39
C ASN A 44 -30.25 -1.23 -25.15
N GLN A 45 -29.35 -2.05 -24.57
CA GLN A 45 -28.86 -3.30 -25.17
C GLN A 45 -29.10 -4.50 -24.26
N SER A 46 -29.62 -5.59 -24.83
CA SER A 46 -29.79 -6.86 -24.14
C SER A 46 -29.04 -7.96 -24.88
N ILE A 47 -28.06 -8.58 -24.22
CA ILE A 47 -27.19 -9.62 -24.79
C ILE A 47 -27.40 -10.93 -24.04
N GLY A 48 -27.77 -11.99 -24.77
CA GLY A 48 -27.96 -13.34 -24.22
C GLY A 48 -29.33 -13.91 -24.51
N ALA A 49 -29.40 -15.24 -24.72
CA ALA A 49 -30.63 -15.92 -25.12
C ALA A 49 -31.78 -15.71 -24.11
N GLY A 50 -31.47 -15.73 -22.82
CA GLY A 50 -32.45 -15.54 -21.75
C GLY A 50 -32.85 -14.09 -21.50
N TYR A 51 -32.14 -13.10 -22.08
CA TYR A 51 -32.44 -11.68 -21.89
C TYR A 51 -33.22 -11.06 -23.07
N THR A 52 -33.54 -11.84 -24.10
CA THR A 52 -34.25 -11.37 -25.31
C THR A 52 -35.62 -10.73 -25.06
N GLY A 53 -36.28 -11.05 -23.94
CA GLY A 53 -37.54 -10.42 -23.49
C GLY A 53 -37.41 -9.44 -22.33
N ILE A 54 -36.18 -9.14 -21.88
CA ILE A 54 -35.92 -8.28 -20.72
C ILE A 54 -35.43 -6.92 -21.21
N ALA A 55 -36.14 -5.86 -20.81
CA ALA A 55 -35.72 -4.49 -21.10
C ALA A 55 -34.46 -4.13 -20.30
N ALA A 56 -33.39 -3.78 -21.01
CA ALA A 56 -32.18 -3.22 -20.39
C ALA A 56 -32.42 -1.78 -19.91
N PRO A 57 -31.62 -1.24 -18.97
CA PRO A 57 -31.72 0.15 -18.52
C PRO A 57 -31.65 1.16 -19.66
N THR A 58 -32.33 2.31 -19.54
CA THR A 58 -32.27 3.38 -20.55
C THR A 58 -30.82 3.78 -20.83
N ASN A 59 -30.42 3.76 -22.10
CA ASN A 59 -29.04 4.00 -22.54
C ASN A 59 -28.00 3.09 -21.85
N GLY A 60 -28.43 1.90 -21.40
CA GLY A 60 -27.60 0.94 -20.69
C GLY A 60 -27.67 -0.45 -21.31
N MET A 61 -26.86 -1.35 -20.76
CA MET A 61 -26.66 -2.69 -21.29
C MET A 61 -26.84 -3.74 -20.18
N ILE A 62 -27.49 -4.85 -20.51
CA ILE A 62 -27.46 -6.09 -19.72
C ILE A 62 -26.81 -7.20 -20.54
N ILE A 63 -25.95 -7.98 -19.91
CA ILE A 63 -25.24 -9.11 -20.54
C ILE A 63 -25.50 -10.36 -19.70
N GLN A 64 -25.99 -11.41 -20.33
CA GLN A 64 -26.15 -12.71 -19.70
C GLN A 64 -24.84 -13.51 -19.82
N GLY A 65 -24.33 -13.96 -18.67
CA GLY A 65 -23.15 -14.84 -18.60
C GLY A 65 -21.85 -14.12 -18.25
N ARG A 66 -20.72 -14.81 -18.47
CA ARG A 66 -19.37 -14.32 -18.16
C ARG A 66 -18.94 -13.30 -19.21
N THR A 67 -18.44 -12.16 -18.77
CA THR A 67 -17.92 -11.09 -19.62
C THR A 67 -16.42 -10.95 -19.44
N ALA A 68 -15.67 -10.80 -20.54
CA ALA A 68 -14.24 -10.60 -20.49
C ALA A 68 -13.83 -9.44 -21.39
N ILE A 69 -12.86 -8.65 -20.94
CA ILE A 69 -12.27 -7.54 -21.70
C ILE A 69 -10.76 -7.77 -21.76
N GLY A 70 -10.23 -7.83 -22.98
CA GLY A 70 -8.79 -8.06 -23.22
C GLY A 70 -8.35 -9.52 -23.20
N THR A 71 -9.28 -10.47 -23.01
CA THR A 71 -9.02 -11.92 -23.11
C THR A 71 -10.20 -12.65 -23.75
N SER A 72 -9.92 -13.68 -24.56
CA SER A 72 -10.91 -14.62 -25.10
C SER A 72 -11.06 -15.88 -24.24
N THR A 73 -10.20 -16.05 -23.24
CA THR A 73 -10.15 -17.22 -22.35
C THR A 73 -10.15 -16.77 -20.89
N PRO A 74 -11.25 -16.17 -20.39
CA PRO A 74 -11.36 -15.79 -18.99
C PRO A 74 -11.38 -17.03 -18.09
N PHE A 75 -10.90 -16.87 -16.85
CA PHE A 75 -10.94 -17.91 -15.84
C PHE A 75 -12.39 -18.33 -15.53
N PHE A 76 -12.60 -19.62 -15.22
CA PHE A 76 -13.95 -20.17 -15.06
C PHE A 76 -14.73 -19.53 -13.89
N GLY A 77 -14.02 -19.16 -12.82
CA GLY A 77 -14.61 -18.50 -11.66
C GLY A 77 -14.95 -17.01 -11.84
N SER A 78 -14.53 -16.38 -12.94
CA SER A 78 -14.74 -14.95 -13.17
C SER A 78 -16.10 -14.69 -13.84
N LEU A 79 -16.97 -13.90 -13.21
CA LEU A 79 -18.14 -13.33 -13.90
C LEU A 79 -17.74 -12.17 -14.81
N LEU A 80 -16.82 -11.32 -14.35
CA LEU A 80 -16.18 -10.25 -15.12
C LEU A 80 -14.66 -10.40 -15.00
N GLU A 81 -13.95 -10.44 -16.13
CA GLU A 81 -12.49 -10.44 -16.15
C GLU A 81 -11.94 -9.31 -17.03
N LEU A 82 -10.97 -8.58 -16.50
CA LEU A 82 -10.24 -7.53 -17.21
C LEU A 82 -8.77 -7.95 -17.28
N ASN A 83 -8.25 -8.19 -18.48
CA ASN A 83 -6.86 -8.61 -18.68
C ASN A 83 -6.11 -7.62 -19.57
N SER A 84 -5.05 -7.02 -19.03
CA SER A 84 -4.14 -6.14 -19.76
C SER A 84 -2.80 -6.05 -19.04
N THR A 85 -1.71 -5.90 -19.78
CA THR A 85 -0.35 -5.69 -19.23
C THR A 85 -0.04 -4.22 -18.94
N GLY A 86 -0.84 -3.29 -19.46
CA GLY A 86 -0.57 -1.84 -19.37
C GLY A 86 -1.79 -1.00 -19.03
N LYS A 87 -2.90 -1.61 -18.61
CA LYS A 87 -4.15 -0.93 -18.24
C LYS A 87 -4.72 -1.57 -16.98
N GLY A 88 -5.42 -0.77 -16.17
CA GLY A 88 -6.13 -1.23 -14.98
C GLY A 88 -7.60 -0.80 -14.99
N LEU A 89 -8.34 -1.27 -14.00
CA LEU A 89 -9.69 -0.76 -13.71
C LEU A 89 -9.56 0.61 -13.04
N ARG A 90 -10.03 1.66 -13.71
CA ARG A 90 -10.22 2.96 -13.07
C ARG A 90 -11.62 3.00 -12.46
N LEU A 91 -11.68 2.95 -11.13
CA LEU A 91 -12.93 3.08 -10.39
C LEU A 91 -13.55 4.49 -10.57
N PRO A 92 -14.87 4.64 -10.38
CA PRO A 92 -15.52 5.94 -10.33
C PRO A 92 -14.82 6.88 -9.35
N GLN A 93 -14.44 8.06 -9.83
CA GLN A 93 -13.76 9.07 -9.03
C GLN A 93 -14.82 9.97 -8.39
N VAL A 94 -14.94 9.90 -7.07
CA VAL A 94 -16.07 10.50 -6.34
C VAL A 94 -15.52 11.38 -5.22
N PHE A 95 -16.00 12.62 -5.13
CA PHE A 95 -15.67 13.49 -4.00
C PHE A 95 -16.63 13.20 -2.85
N LEU A 96 -16.30 12.26 -1.96
CA LEU A 96 -17.17 11.89 -0.85
C LEU A 96 -17.33 13.04 0.15
N SER A 97 -18.53 13.21 0.68
CA SER A 97 -18.86 14.29 1.63
C SER A 97 -18.59 13.92 3.10
N GLY A 98 -18.59 12.62 3.42
CA GLY A 98 -18.31 12.08 4.75
C GLY A 98 -18.51 10.56 4.74
N THR A 99 -18.08 9.87 5.79
CA THR A 99 -18.11 8.39 5.80
C THR A 99 -19.44 7.75 6.18
N LEU A 100 -20.43 8.52 6.64
CA LEU A 100 -21.76 7.99 7.01
C LEU A 100 -22.88 8.36 6.01
N PHE A 101 -22.54 9.12 4.97
CA PHE A 101 -23.53 9.62 4.03
C PHE A 101 -23.30 9.02 2.65
N TRP A 102 -24.34 8.42 2.08
CA TRP A 102 -24.40 8.06 0.67
C TRP A 102 -24.58 9.33 -0.16
N ALA A 103 -23.47 9.99 -0.44
CA ALA A 103 -23.42 11.18 -1.28
C ALA A 103 -22.00 11.34 -1.82
N PRO A 104 -21.84 11.81 -3.07
CA PRO A 104 -22.84 12.40 -3.96
C PRO A 104 -23.50 11.41 -4.94
N LEU A 105 -23.38 10.10 -4.72
CA LEU A 105 -23.90 9.10 -5.65
C LEU A 105 -25.44 9.07 -5.69
N ASP A 106 -25.99 8.84 -6.87
CA ASP A 106 -27.41 8.55 -7.05
C ASP A 106 -27.78 7.20 -6.40
N GLY A 107 -29.04 7.06 -5.97
CA GLY A 107 -29.57 5.85 -5.32
C GLY A 107 -29.95 6.06 -3.85
N THR A 108 -30.36 4.97 -3.19
CA THR A 108 -30.78 4.96 -1.79
C THR A 108 -29.80 4.15 -0.94
N PHE A 109 -29.27 4.76 0.12
CA PHE A 109 -28.19 4.22 0.95
C PHE A 109 -28.52 2.90 1.65
N ASN A 110 -29.81 2.67 1.93
CA ASN A 110 -30.34 1.48 2.60
C ASN A 110 -30.82 0.40 1.63
N SER A 111 -30.67 0.62 0.32
CA SER A 111 -30.97 -0.42 -0.67
C SER A 111 -29.89 -1.50 -0.59
N PRO A 112 -30.26 -2.80 -0.45
CA PRO A 112 -29.28 -3.89 -0.52
C PRO A 112 -28.45 -3.88 -1.81
N ALA A 113 -28.96 -3.27 -2.88
CA ALA A 113 -28.25 -3.13 -4.16
C ALA A 113 -27.08 -2.13 -4.09
N ALA A 114 -27.03 -1.26 -3.08
CA ALA A 114 -25.94 -0.30 -2.87
C ALA A 114 -24.75 -0.92 -2.11
N HIS A 115 -24.96 -2.05 -1.43
CA HIS A 115 -23.91 -2.71 -0.66
C HIS A 115 -22.82 -3.25 -1.60
N GLY A 116 -21.56 -3.09 -1.21
CA GLY A 116 -20.40 -3.48 -2.02
C GLY A 116 -20.02 -2.51 -3.13
N MET A 117 -20.77 -1.40 -3.32
CA MET A 117 -20.39 -0.33 -4.25
C MET A 117 -19.00 0.17 -3.90
N THR A 118 -18.06 0.10 -4.85
CA THR A 118 -16.67 0.53 -4.65
C THR A 118 -16.37 1.77 -5.50
N VAL A 119 -15.78 2.78 -4.89
CA VAL A 119 -15.37 4.03 -5.53
C VAL A 119 -13.95 4.41 -5.12
N TYR A 120 -13.35 5.32 -5.88
CA TYR A 120 -12.13 6.01 -5.48
C TYR A 120 -12.51 7.42 -4.99
N ASN A 121 -12.39 7.66 -3.69
CA ASN A 121 -12.59 8.96 -3.08
C ASN A 121 -11.48 9.93 -3.49
N THR A 122 -11.86 11.12 -3.96
CA THR A 122 -10.94 12.21 -4.30
C THR A 122 -10.91 13.34 -3.28
N ASN A 123 -11.73 13.28 -2.22
CA ASN A 123 -11.72 14.29 -1.16
C ASN A 123 -10.56 14.05 -0.18
N PRO A 124 -9.52 14.93 -0.12
CA PRO A 124 -8.42 14.78 0.81
C PRO A 124 -8.83 15.03 2.26
N ASP A 125 -9.84 15.88 2.47
CA ASP A 125 -10.32 16.34 3.78
C ASP A 125 -11.58 15.58 4.20
N LEU A 126 -11.72 14.32 3.78
CA LEU A 126 -12.88 13.51 4.11
C LEU A 126 -13.05 13.40 5.63
N THR A 127 -14.26 13.69 6.12
CA THR A 127 -14.56 13.68 7.56
C THR A 127 -15.05 12.31 8.02
N SER A 128 -14.60 11.90 9.21
CA SER A 128 -15.08 10.68 9.87
C SER A 128 -16.45 10.95 10.49
N GLY A 129 -17.47 10.19 10.09
CA GLY A 129 -18.78 10.26 10.73
C GLY A 129 -18.88 9.46 12.04
N SER A 130 -18.03 8.44 12.23
CA SER A 130 -17.93 7.71 13.51
C SER A 130 -16.59 6.96 13.62
N THR A 131 -16.33 6.39 14.80
CA THR A 131 -15.16 5.52 15.05
C THR A 131 -15.22 4.19 14.29
N ALA A 132 -16.42 3.71 13.92
CA ALA A 132 -16.59 2.50 13.10
C ALA A 132 -16.28 2.75 11.61
N TYR A 133 -16.42 4.00 11.15
CA TYR A 133 -16.20 4.43 9.77
C TYR A 133 -15.17 5.57 9.71
N PRO A 134 -13.89 5.32 10.04
CA PRO A 134 -12.88 6.37 10.02
C PRO A 134 -12.57 6.78 8.58
N ALA A 135 -12.52 8.09 8.33
CA ALA A 135 -12.00 8.62 7.09
C ALA A 135 -10.48 8.41 7.01
N LYS A 136 -10.00 8.04 5.82
CA LYS A 136 -8.58 7.81 5.49
C LYS A 136 -8.15 8.64 4.28
N GLY A 137 -8.78 9.80 4.08
CA GLY A 137 -8.50 10.73 2.97
C GLY A 137 -8.80 10.12 1.60
N VAL A 138 -7.99 10.50 0.60
CA VAL A 138 -8.07 10.00 -0.78
C VAL A 138 -7.79 8.49 -0.84
N GLY A 139 -8.55 7.76 -1.66
CA GLY A 139 -8.28 6.34 -1.95
C GLY A 139 -9.54 5.51 -2.14
N GLU A 140 -9.43 4.20 -2.04
CA GLU A 140 -10.55 3.29 -2.32
C GLU A 140 -11.47 3.15 -1.12
N TYR A 141 -12.78 3.24 -1.37
CA TYR A 141 -13.83 3.01 -0.38
C TYR A 141 -14.90 2.10 -0.95
N TYR A 142 -15.54 1.32 -0.09
CA TYR A 142 -16.78 0.64 -0.43
C TYR A 142 -17.89 0.94 0.56
N TRP A 143 -19.14 0.94 0.09
CA TRP A 143 -20.31 1.10 0.96
C TRP A 143 -20.73 -0.26 1.52
N ASP A 144 -20.86 -0.38 2.83
CA ASP A 144 -21.31 -1.63 3.48
C ASP A 144 -22.81 -1.69 3.79
N GLY A 145 -23.55 -0.61 3.48
CA GLY A 145 -24.96 -0.43 3.83
C GLY A 145 -25.21 0.62 4.91
N THR A 146 -24.16 0.94 5.67
CA THR A 146 -24.22 1.80 6.85
C THR A 146 -23.21 2.93 6.77
N GLY A 147 -22.05 2.71 6.14
CA GLY A 147 -21.03 3.71 5.92
C GLY A 147 -20.04 3.35 4.81
N TRP A 148 -19.24 4.33 4.42
CA TRP A 148 -18.09 4.16 3.55
C TRP A 148 -16.93 3.55 4.36
N VAL A 149 -16.60 2.31 4.05
CA VAL A 149 -15.46 1.60 4.59
C VAL A 149 -14.27 1.83 3.68
N SER A 150 -13.19 2.36 4.26
CA SER A 150 -11.92 2.51 3.57
C SER A 150 -11.32 1.14 3.23
N LYS A 151 -11.04 0.88 1.95
CA LYS A 151 -10.13 -0.20 1.50
C LYS A 151 -8.68 0.22 1.52
N ASN A 152 -8.41 1.52 1.67
CA ASN A 152 -7.08 1.89 2.13
C ASN A 152 -6.91 1.13 3.42
N SER A 153 -5.95 0.20 3.39
CA SER A 153 -5.30 -0.25 4.59
C SER A 153 -5.19 1.00 5.43
N THR A 154 -5.76 0.97 6.63
CA THR A 154 -5.01 1.63 7.67
C THR A 154 -3.66 0.96 7.51
N ILE A 155 -2.72 1.63 6.85
CA ILE A 155 -1.43 1.75 7.46
C ILE A 155 -1.80 2.36 8.83
N GLY A 156 -2.30 1.52 9.75
CA GLY A 156 -1.60 1.36 10.98
C GLY A 156 -0.21 1.17 10.44
N ALA A 157 0.55 2.25 10.51
CA ALA A 157 1.98 2.12 10.42
C ALA A 157 2.30 0.87 11.24
N GLN A 158 3.33 0.12 10.86
CA GLN A 158 4.12 -0.54 11.89
C GLN A 158 4.05 0.36 13.13
N ASN A 159 3.40 -0.10 14.21
CA ASN A 159 2.87 0.81 15.24
C ASN A 159 3.99 1.64 15.89
N ALA A 160 5.24 1.29 15.58
CA ALA A 160 6.43 2.07 15.78
C ALA A 160 6.64 3.20 14.73
N GLU A 161 6.61 4.45 15.16
CA GLU A 161 7.06 5.62 14.38
C GLU A 161 8.54 5.55 14.04
N ALA A 162 9.36 4.83 14.81
CA ALA A 162 10.72 4.46 14.45
C ALA A 162 10.94 2.95 14.49
N TYR A 163 11.52 2.40 13.43
CA TYR A 163 11.91 0.99 13.30
C TYR A 163 13.16 0.90 12.42
N PHE A 164 14.31 0.57 13.00
CA PHE A 164 15.55 0.36 12.22
C PHE A 164 16.44 -0.71 12.85
N SER A 165 17.30 -1.28 12.03
CA SER A 165 18.41 -2.14 12.44
C SER A 165 19.67 -1.74 11.71
N VAL A 166 20.69 -1.42 12.48
CA VAL A 166 21.99 -0.99 11.99
C VAL A 166 23.09 -1.87 12.55
N THR A 167 24.02 -2.22 11.68
CA THR A 167 25.13 -3.10 12.00
C THR A 167 26.41 -2.51 11.43
N ARG A 168 27.51 -2.72 12.16
CA ARG A 168 28.83 -2.56 11.59
C ARG A 168 29.30 -3.91 11.03
N THR A 169 29.78 -3.91 9.80
CA THR A 169 30.24 -5.13 9.11
C THR A 169 31.74 -5.42 9.27
N THR A 170 32.48 -4.49 9.89
CA THR A 170 33.89 -4.63 10.21
C THR A 170 34.14 -4.16 11.65
N TYR A 171 35.29 -4.50 12.21
CA TYR A 171 35.65 -4.07 13.56
C TYR A 171 35.96 -2.57 13.62
N GLN A 172 35.37 -1.87 14.59
CA GLN A 172 35.69 -0.48 14.94
C GLN A 172 36.77 -0.48 16.02
N ALA A 173 37.87 0.22 15.82
CA ALA A 173 38.90 0.38 16.85
C ALA A 173 38.46 1.39 17.90
N ILE A 174 38.62 1.03 19.18
CA ILE A 174 38.55 1.96 20.30
C ILE A 174 39.92 2.67 20.37
N PRO A 175 39.98 4.00 20.16
CA PRO A 175 41.26 4.69 20.01
C PRO A 175 42.18 4.52 21.23
N ASP A 176 43.49 4.45 20.97
CA ASP A 176 44.51 4.43 22.01
C ASP A 176 44.56 5.77 22.77
N GLY A 177 44.93 5.74 24.05
CA GLY A 177 44.96 6.92 24.93
C GLY A 177 43.59 7.39 25.47
N VAL A 178 42.51 6.70 25.10
CA VAL A 178 41.18 6.87 25.68
C VAL A 178 41.21 6.23 27.08
N SER A 179 41.16 7.03 28.14
CA SER A 179 41.17 6.53 29.51
C SER A 179 40.01 5.55 29.74
N THR A 180 40.25 4.50 30.54
CA THR A 180 39.18 3.62 31.04
C THR A 180 38.09 4.51 31.65
N GLY A 181 36.89 4.54 31.06
CA GLY A 181 35.87 5.52 31.44
C GLY A 181 35.31 6.38 30.31
N THR A 182 35.98 6.43 29.15
CA THR A 182 35.60 7.33 28.06
C THR A 182 34.78 6.61 26.99
N TRP A 183 33.75 7.29 26.48
CA TRP A 183 32.81 6.75 25.50
C TRP A 183 33.25 7.07 24.07
N THR A 184 33.41 6.03 23.25
CA THR A 184 33.67 6.15 21.82
C THR A 184 32.35 6.02 21.07
N LYS A 185 32.02 6.99 20.22
CA LYS A 185 30.81 6.91 19.38
C LYS A 185 30.93 5.74 18.40
N LEU A 186 29.89 4.90 18.36
CA LEU A 186 29.84 3.77 17.43
C LEU A 186 29.48 4.25 16.04
N ASP A 187 30.16 3.73 15.02
CA ASP A 187 29.84 3.97 13.62
C ASP A 187 29.27 2.72 12.95
N PHE A 188 28.25 2.91 12.11
CA PHE A 188 27.52 1.82 11.44
C PHE A 188 27.72 1.88 9.93
N THR A 189 27.96 0.72 9.32
CA THR A 189 28.25 0.63 7.88
C THR A 189 27.08 0.11 7.07
N THR A 190 26.09 -0.50 7.73
CA THR A 190 24.96 -1.15 7.06
C THR A 190 23.67 -0.94 7.82
N LYS A 191 22.61 -0.72 7.07
CA LYS A 191 21.23 -0.69 7.55
C LYS A 191 20.52 -1.92 6.99
N THR A 192 20.15 -2.84 7.86
CA THR A 192 19.46 -4.09 7.49
C THR A 192 18.00 -3.81 7.14
N PHE A 193 17.37 -2.94 7.92
CA PHE A 193 16.04 -2.38 7.63
C PHE A 193 15.91 -0.99 8.25
N GLY A 194 15.03 -0.18 7.69
CA GLY A 194 14.71 1.15 8.18
C GLY A 194 13.60 1.79 7.35
N LYS A 195 13.08 2.93 7.81
CA LYS A 195 12.09 3.70 7.06
C LYS A 195 12.75 4.54 5.97
N THR A 196 12.01 4.91 4.94
CA THR A 196 12.52 5.86 3.93
C THR A 196 12.61 7.30 4.44
N ALA A 197 11.90 7.64 5.52
CA ALA A 197 11.92 8.94 6.19
C ALA A 197 11.97 8.77 7.71
N ASN A 198 12.65 9.69 8.42
CA ASN A 198 12.90 9.61 9.86
C ASN A 198 13.54 8.28 10.25
N ASP A 199 14.73 8.04 9.71
CA ASP A 199 15.48 6.80 9.86
C ASP A 199 16.88 7.10 10.41
N PHE A 200 17.61 6.07 10.86
CA PHE A 200 18.97 6.22 11.34
C PHE A 200 19.88 6.75 10.23
N ASP A 201 20.63 7.79 10.50
CA ASP A 201 21.55 8.40 9.55
C ASP A 201 22.95 7.83 9.73
N LEU A 202 23.43 7.08 8.72
CA LEU A 202 24.76 6.46 8.72
C LEU A 202 25.89 7.49 8.54
N ALA A 203 25.61 8.70 8.07
CA ALA A 203 26.64 9.75 7.94
C ALA A 203 26.92 10.43 9.28
N THR A 204 25.91 10.52 10.14
CA THR A 204 26.02 11.14 11.47
C THR A 204 26.02 10.11 12.61
N ASP A 205 25.78 8.83 12.33
CA ASP A 205 25.61 7.75 13.29
C ASP A 205 24.65 8.12 14.42
N SER A 206 23.48 8.65 14.03
CA SER A 206 22.47 9.12 14.96
C SER A 206 21.06 9.03 14.39
N PHE A 207 20.07 9.17 15.28
CA PHE A 207 18.66 9.18 14.95
C PHE A 207 17.93 10.27 15.72
N THR A 208 17.09 11.05 15.05
CA THR A 208 16.25 12.07 15.69
C THR A 208 14.83 11.56 15.83
N ILE A 209 14.30 11.59 17.06
CA ILE A 209 12.94 11.19 17.37
C ILE A 209 11.97 12.14 16.64
N SER A 210 11.05 11.57 15.84
CA SER A 210 10.17 12.37 14.99
C SER A 210 9.24 13.30 15.80
N PRO A 211 8.65 14.34 15.18
CA PRO A 211 7.68 15.23 15.84
C PRO A 211 6.51 14.52 16.52
N ASN A 212 6.08 13.36 16.00
CA ASN A 212 5.01 12.56 16.60
C ASN A 212 5.54 11.41 17.48
N GLY A 213 6.87 11.23 17.50
CA GLY A 213 7.69 10.17 18.12
C GLY A 213 7.69 10.07 19.64
N VAL A 214 6.72 10.65 20.33
CA VAL A 214 6.70 10.56 21.80
C VAL A 214 6.37 9.13 22.21
N GLY A 215 7.03 8.61 23.25
CA GLY A 215 6.64 7.32 23.82
C GLY A 215 7.79 6.43 24.26
N LEU A 216 7.47 5.17 24.53
CA LEU A 216 8.41 4.15 24.96
C LEU A 216 9.00 3.42 23.75
N TYR A 217 10.31 3.22 23.78
CA TYR A 217 11.06 2.53 22.74
C TYR A 217 11.83 1.36 23.35
N GLN A 218 11.82 0.22 22.66
CA GLN A 218 12.70 -0.90 22.93
C GLN A 218 13.94 -0.81 22.03
N ILE A 219 15.09 -1.08 22.63
CA ILE A 219 16.40 -1.02 22.00
C ILE A 219 17.09 -2.32 22.33
N ASN A 220 17.38 -3.13 21.32
CA ASN A 220 18.22 -4.30 21.46
C ASN A 220 19.61 -3.94 20.94
N ALA A 221 20.64 -4.31 21.67
CA ALA A 221 22.01 -4.13 21.24
C ALA A 221 22.78 -5.42 21.44
N SER A 222 23.63 -5.73 20.48
CA SER A 222 24.66 -6.75 20.64
C SER A 222 25.98 -6.24 20.10
N TYR A 223 27.07 -6.84 20.55
CA TYR A 223 28.37 -6.64 19.93
C TYR A 223 29.25 -7.88 20.09
N ILE A 224 30.24 -7.93 19.21
CA ILE A 224 31.35 -8.88 19.29
C ILE A 224 32.66 -8.10 19.30
N THR A 225 33.67 -8.58 20.01
CA THR A 225 35.03 -8.00 19.97
C THR A 225 36.02 -8.97 19.33
N GLU A 226 37.16 -8.46 18.85
CA GLU A 226 38.23 -9.35 18.42
C GLU A 226 38.88 -10.08 19.61
N LEU A 227 39.60 -11.15 19.28
CA LEU A 227 40.47 -11.82 20.23
C LEU A 227 41.60 -10.86 20.64
N LEU A 228 41.71 -10.62 21.95
CA LEU A 228 42.85 -9.94 22.55
C LEU A 228 43.59 -10.91 23.48
N PRO A 229 44.60 -11.63 22.96
CA PRO A 229 45.40 -12.54 23.77
C PRO A 229 46.16 -11.71 24.81
N SER A 230 46.28 -12.19 26.05
CA SER A 230 47.00 -11.58 27.18
C SER A 230 46.33 -10.44 27.95
N THR A 231 45.16 -9.94 27.54
CA THR A 231 44.43 -8.91 28.28
C THR A 231 43.00 -9.36 28.64
N SER A 232 42.51 -8.87 29.79
CA SER A 232 41.10 -9.03 30.13
C SER A 232 40.30 -7.99 29.36
N GLN A 233 39.31 -8.43 28.60
CA GLN A 233 38.40 -7.55 27.89
C GLN A 233 37.21 -7.21 28.78
N SER A 234 36.70 -5.99 28.63
CA SER A 234 35.41 -5.60 29.18
C SER A 234 34.79 -4.50 28.33
N GLY A 235 33.47 -4.46 28.28
CA GLY A 235 32.79 -3.33 27.68
C GLY A 235 31.27 -3.40 27.78
N ARG A 236 30.64 -2.36 27.25
CA ARG A 236 29.19 -2.21 27.16
C ARG A 236 28.82 -1.11 26.17
N ILE A 237 27.58 -1.15 25.70
CA ILE A 237 27.00 -0.10 24.87
C ILE A 237 26.24 0.89 25.76
N GLY A 238 26.36 2.17 25.45
CA GLY A 238 25.66 3.28 26.06
C GLY A 238 24.71 3.92 25.05
N ILE A 239 23.52 4.25 25.51
CA ILE A 239 22.50 4.99 24.77
C ILE A 239 22.59 6.44 25.22
N PHE A 240 22.91 7.33 24.29
CA PHE A 240 23.06 8.75 24.53
C PHE A 240 21.89 9.50 23.92
N VAL A 241 21.40 10.49 24.66
CA VAL A 241 20.29 11.36 24.24
C VAL A 241 20.73 12.79 24.42
N ASN A 242 20.73 13.56 23.34
CA ASN A 242 21.21 14.93 23.29
C ASN A 242 22.62 15.05 23.90
N GLY A 243 23.50 14.09 23.59
CA GLY A 243 24.88 14.04 24.06
C GLY A 243 25.08 13.56 25.51
N THR A 244 24.00 13.23 26.24
CA THR A 244 24.06 12.75 27.62
C THR A 244 23.78 11.24 27.71
N LEU A 245 24.59 10.49 28.46
CA LEU A 245 24.34 9.07 28.71
C LEU A 245 22.99 8.90 29.45
N LYS A 246 22.08 8.13 28.86
CA LYS A 246 20.79 7.77 29.49
C LYS A 246 20.79 6.38 30.07
N ARG A 247 21.37 5.40 29.38
CA ARG A 247 21.36 4.00 29.82
C ARG A 247 22.51 3.21 29.23
N THR A 248 22.90 2.13 29.89
CA THR A 248 23.86 1.16 29.36
C THR A 248 23.20 -0.21 29.19
N LEU A 249 23.64 -0.98 28.21
CA LEU A 249 23.19 -2.34 27.90
C LEU A 249 24.33 -3.17 27.30
N ALA A 250 24.09 -4.47 27.12
CA ALA A 250 25.05 -5.42 26.57
C ALA A 250 26.39 -5.40 27.33
N ALA A 251 26.40 -5.60 28.66
CA ALA A 251 27.67 -5.65 29.38
C ALA A 251 28.35 -7.00 29.21
N GLY A 252 29.63 -7.00 28.85
CA GLY A 252 30.43 -8.22 28.70
C GLY A 252 31.83 -8.08 29.29
N SER A 253 32.39 -9.18 29.80
CA SER A 253 33.78 -9.27 30.21
C SER A 253 34.29 -10.70 30.08
N THR A 254 35.50 -10.83 29.55
CA THR A 254 36.17 -12.11 29.29
C THR A 254 37.67 -11.96 29.54
N ALA A 255 38.36 -13.08 29.75
CA ALA A 255 39.82 -13.12 29.86
C ALA A 255 40.40 -13.87 28.65
N GLY A 256 41.12 -13.18 27.77
CA GLY A 256 41.83 -13.82 26.66
C GLY A 256 40.96 -14.42 25.55
N THR A 257 39.66 -14.08 25.48
CA THR A 257 38.74 -14.49 24.40
C THR A 257 37.91 -13.30 23.91
N PRO A 258 37.33 -13.33 22.69
CA PRO A 258 36.29 -12.40 22.27
C PRO A 258 35.18 -12.24 23.31
N ILE A 259 34.58 -11.06 23.36
CA ILE A 259 33.29 -10.86 24.03
C ILE A 259 32.20 -11.06 22.99
N GLU A 260 31.17 -11.82 23.35
CA GLU A 260 29.88 -11.83 22.68
C GLU A 260 28.84 -11.38 23.72
N ALA A 261 28.32 -10.17 23.56
CA ALA A 261 27.43 -9.58 24.54
C ALA A 261 26.17 -9.03 23.88
N GLU A 262 25.05 -9.18 24.56
CA GLU A 262 23.75 -8.67 24.13
C GLU A 262 22.99 -8.07 25.32
N GLY A 263 22.02 -7.21 25.00
CA GLY A 263 21.11 -6.69 26.00
C GLY A 263 19.97 -5.90 25.37
N THR A 264 18.95 -5.68 26.18
CA THR A 264 17.77 -4.91 25.79
C THR A 264 17.50 -3.81 26.82
N ALA A 265 17.06 -2.65 26.34
CA ALA A 265 16.59 -1.55 27.16
C ALA A 265 15.26 -1.03 26.62
N ALA A 266 14.37 -0.63 27.53
CA ALA A 266 13.25 0.25 27.20
C ALA A 266 13.57 1.68 27.70
N ILE A 267 13.34 2.68 26.85
CA ILE A 267 13.57 4.11 27.15
C ILE A 267 12.43 4.95 26.60
N TYR A 268 11.96 5.91 27.39
CA TYR A 268 10.99 6.89 26.94
C TYR A 268 11.71 8.07 26.28
N PHE A 269 11.25 8.48 25.11
CA PHE A 269 11.83 9.57 24.34
C PHE A 269 10.80 10.66 24.06
N SER A 270 11.30 11.90 23.90
CA SER A 270 10.51 13.06 23.49
C SER A 270 10.79 13.41 22.02
N PRO A 271 9.84 14.03 21.32
CA PRO A 271 10.07 14.55 19.98
C PRO A 271 11.28 15.48 19.92
N GLY A 272 12.14 15.29 18.91
CA GLY A 272 13.36 16.07 18.72
C GLY A 272 14.59 15.58 19.48
N ASP A 273 14.46 14.57 20.35
CA ASP A 273 15.61 13.93 20.98
C ASP A 273 16.53 13.32 19.93
N ILE A 274 17.83 13.64 20.01
CA ILE A 274 18.87 13.06 19.16
C ILE A 274 19.51 11.90 19.91
N VAL A 275 19.39 10.70 19.34
CA VAL A 275 19.86 9.45 19.92
C VAL A 275 21.11 8.97 19.18
N ASP A 276 22.16 8.67 19.93
CA ASP A 276 23.36 8.00 19.41
C ASP A 276 23.80 6.86 20.34
N PHE A 277 24.62 5.95 19.81
CA PHE A 277 25.15 4.80 20.54
C PHE A 277 26.65 4.93 20.68
N ARG A 278 27.16 4.60 21.86
CA ARG A 278 28.59 4.67 22.16
C ARG A 278 29.02 3.40 22.84
N TYR A 279 30.28 3.03 22.66
CA TYR A 279 30.91 1.92 23.34
C TYR A 279 31.91 2.44 24.35
N ILE A 280 31.96 1.78 25.50
CA ILE A 280 33.02 1.95 26.48
C ILE A 280 33.66 0.57 26.68
N GLY A 281 34.98 0.54 26.59
CA GLY A 281 35.76 -0.67 26.81
C GLY A 281 37.17 -0.33 27.22
N ILE A 282 38.11 -1.20 26.90
CA ILE A 282 39.53 -1.01 27.19
C ILE A 282 40.30 -0.52 25.96
N ALA A 283 41.49 0.03 26.18
CA ALA A 283 42.38 0.46 25.10
C ALA A 283 42.73 -0.73 24.18
N ASN A 284 42.88 -0.44 22.88
CA ASN A 284 43.19 -1.42 21.83
C ASN A 284 42.14 -2.51 21.59
N GLN A 285 40.97 -2.39 22.21
CA GLN A 285 39.83 -3.23 21.87
C GLN A 285 39.21 -2.78 20.55
N THR A 286 38.68 -3.74 19.81
CA THR A 286 37.84 -3.48 18.65
C THR A 286 36.45 -4.06 18.87
N VAL A 287 35.43 -3.44 18.26
CA VAL A 287 34.03 -3.79 18.48
C VAL A 287 33.25 -3.80 17.18
N MET A 288 32.34 -4.76 17.03
CA MET A 288 31.41 -4.88 15.91
C MET A 288 29.97 -4.91 16.45
N PRO A 289 29.29 -3.75 16.54
CA PRO A 289 27.95 -3.66 17.13
C PRO A 289 26.82 -3.92 16.13
N THR A 290 25.68 -4.35 16.66
CA THR A 290 24.36 -4.32 16.03
C THR A 290 23.36 -3.67 16.98
N ILE A 291 22.53 -2.77 16.46
CA ILE A 291 21.46 -2.10 17.19
C ILE A 291 20.14 -2.27 16.45
N ASP A 292 19.13 -2.76 17.16
CA ASP A 292 17.75 -2.74 16.70
C ASP A 292 16.92 -1.79 17.57
N PHE A 293 16.09 -0.97 16.93
CA PHE A 293 15.37 0.13 17.57
C PHE A 293 13.90 0.13 17.17
N TYR A 294 13.00 0.11 18.17
CA TYR A 294 11.56 -0.05 17.97
C TYR A 294 10.79 0.90 18.91
N GLN A 295 9.92 1.76 18.40
CA GLN A 295 8.90 2.39 19.26
C GLN A 295 7.81 1.36 19.60
N ILE A 296 7.55 1.16 20.87
CA ILE A 296 6.57 0.18 21.37
C ILE A 296 5.34 0.82 22.01
N SER A 297 5.36 2.14 22.26
CA SER A 297 4.18 2.91 22.64
C SER A 297 4.20 4.33 22.06
N ARG A 298 3.01 4.91 21.91
CA ARG A 298 2.79 6.35 21.68
C ARG A 298 2.16 6.97 22.91
#